data_AF-A0A1R2C2G1-F1
#
_entry.id   AF-A0A1R2C2G1-F1
#
_cell.length_a   1.000
_cell.length_b   1.000
_cell.length_c   1.000
_cell.angle_alpha   90.00
_cell.angle_beta   90.00
_cell.angle_gamma   90.00
#
_symmetry.space_group_name_H-M   'P 1'
#
loop_
_entity.id
_entity.type
_entity.pdbx_description
1 polymer ?
#
loop_
_entity_poly.entity_id
_entity_poly.type
_entity_poly.pdbx_seq_one_letter_code
_entity_poly.pdbx_strand_id
1 'polypeptide(L)'
;MILLAKSNDSTEKKITEENKEDIKKQVINKEINKENDDSLDEIEKEALAKMSAKYSEEPKGFAIVFQKHKLLSIFYYYNPFQRRLTRATMLFLVFLGQMFFIGLFYQDDKNSAIGFYDKILEYSLRDFLVMLYSNIIMLIIEVISLFLLKEKEINKKMTLQEAEKIAKRNKYFRAAGLGFSWIAMGYFSWSISMFALHFSEGTSHIWLFNTGVSFIFDLLFTSIIKLMLYAFVIAKIIEYFKKRKLQKELEMRESYDPEDASENRI
;
A
#
# COMPACT_ATOMS: atom_id res chain seq x y z
N MET A 1 -12.54 75.64 -26.83
CA MET A 1 -11.24 75.19 -26.28
C MET A 1 -11.48 74.82 -24.81
N ILE A 2 -11.72 73.57 -24.42
CA ILE A 2 -10.85 72.37 -24.44
C ILE A 2 -9.80 72.42 -23.31
N LEU A 3 -9.99 71.51 -22.32
CA LEU A 3 -9.04 70.89 -21.35
C LEU A 3 -8.63 71.73 -20.13
N LEU A 4 -8.47 71.22 -18.90
CA LEU A 4 -8.63 69.88 -18.30
C LEU A 4 -8.62 70.08 -16.78
N ALA A 5 -9.66 69.66 -16.07
CA ALA A 5 -9.64 69.43 -14.63
C ALA A 5 -10.06 67.98 -14.40
N LYS A 6 -9.07 67.08 -14.27
CA LYS A 6 -9.30 65.69 -13.82
C LYS A 6 -7.96 65.06 -13.40
N SER A 7 -7.66 65.11 -12.11
CA SER A 7 -6.59 64.34 -11.47
C SER A 7 -6.75 64.48 -9.97
N ASN A 8 -7.55 63.61 -9.33
CA ASN A 8 -7.42 63.29 -7.89
C ASN A 8 -8.30 62.11 -7.42
N ASP A 9 -9.13 61.49 -8.27
CA ASP A 9 -10.09 60.45 -7.83
C ASP A 9 -9.54 59.00 -7.84
N SER A 10 -8.25 58.79 -8.16
CA SER A 10 -7.64 57.45 -8.26
C SER A 10 -6.73 57.07 -7.09
N THR A 11 -6.34 58.02 -6.23
CA THR A 11 -5.40 57.76 -5.12
C THR A 11 -6.13 57.42 -3.82
N GLU A 12 -7.30 58.01 -3.56
CA GLU A 12 -8.11 57.72 -2.36
C GLU A 12 -8.76 56.32 -2.37
N LYS A 13 -9.07 55.79 -3.56
CA LYS A 13 -9.62 54.43 -3.69
C LYS A 13 -8.60 53.33 -3.43
N LYS A 14 -7.30 53.55 -3.73
CA LYS A 14 -6.25 52.55 -3.48
C LYS A 14 -5.92 52.38 -2.00
N ILE A 15 -5.94 53.46 -1.22
CA ILE A 15 -5.61 53.44 0.21
C ILE A 15 -6.72 52.75 1.02
N THR A 16 -7.95 52.72 0.51
CA THR A 16 -9.10 52.13 1.22
C THR A 16 -9.23 50.61 0.99
N GLU A 17 -8.67 50.06 -0.09
CA GLU A 17 -8.71 48.63 -0.39
C GLU A 17 -7.55 47.84 0.25
N GLU A 18 -6.33 48.38 0.30
CA GLU A 18 -5.20 47.75 1.02
C GLU A 18 -5.52 47.58 2.52
N ASN A 19 -6.17 48.58 3.12
CA ASN A 19 -6.54 48.54 4.54
C ASN A 19 -7.67 47.53 4.84
N LYS A 20 -8.50 47.17 3.85
CA LYS A 20 -9.54 46.13 3.98
C LYS A 20 -8.98 44.71 3.90
N GLU A 21 -7.92 44.49 3.12
CA GLU A 21 -7.25 43.18 3.07
C GLU A 21 -6.46 42.89 4.36
N ASP A 22 -5.83 43.90 4.94
CA ASP A 22 -5.08 43.73 6.19
C ASP A 22 -6.00 43.53 7.40
N ILE A 23 -7.18 44.16 7.42
CA ILE A 23 -8.22 43.89 8.43
C ILE A 23 -8.81 42.48 8.26
N LYS A 24 -9.03 41.99 7.04
CA LYS A 24 -9.46 40.60 6.80
C LYS A 24 -8.40 39.58 7.24
N LYS A 25 -7.12 39.84 7.00
CA LYS A 25 -6.02 38.97 7.48
C LYS A 25 -5.91 38.97 9.01
N GLN A 26 -6.14 40.10 9.66
CA GLN A 26 -6.15 40.19 11.12
C GLN A 26 -7.37 39.51 11.76
N VAL A 27 -8.55 39.55 11.13
CA VAL A 27 -9.74 38.83 11.61
C VAL A 27 -9.60 37.32 11.43
N ILE A 28 -9.03 36.86 10.31
CA ILE A 28 -8.73 35.43 10.08
C ILE A 28 -7.67 34.93 11.09
N ASN A 29 -6.65 35.73 11.41
CA ASN A 29 -5.67 35.35 12.44
C ASN A 29 -6.22 35.42 13.87
N LYS A 30 -7.26 36.23 14.14
CA LYS A 30 -7.90 36.27 15.47
C LYS A 30 -8.84 35.09 15.71
N GLU A 31 -9.42 34.49 14.66
CA GLU A 31 -10.16 33.23 14.76
C GLU A 31 -9.24 32.00 14.89
N ILE A 32 -8.00 32.07 14.42
CA ILE A 32 -6.98 31.01 14.56
C ILE A 32 -6.39 30.95 15.98
N ASN A 33 -6.47 32.05 16.75
CA ASN A 33 -5.99 32.13 18.14
C ASN A 33 -7.10 31.98 19.20
N LYS A 34 -8.29 31.49 18.81
CA LYS A 34 -9.14 30.86 19.81
C LYS A 34 -8.45 29.54 20.14
N GLU A 35 -7.74 29.51 21.26
CA GLU A 35 -7.41 28.27 21.97
C GLU A 35 -8.73 27.58 22.28
N ASN A 36 -9.28 26.90 21.28
CA ASN A 36 -10.21 25.84 21.55
C ASN A 36 -9.37 24.81 22.30
N ASP A 37 -9.77 24.57 23.55
CA ASP A 37 -9.34 23.44 24.37
C ASP A 37 -9.94 22.15 23.77
N ASP A 38 -9.75 21.99 22.45
CA ASP A 38 -10.16 20.83 21.68
C ASP A 38 -9.25 19.70 22.15
N SER A 39 -9.85 18.64 22.64
CA SER A 39 -9.12 17.43 23.00
C SER A 39 -8.20 17.03 21.84
N LEU A 40 -7.00 16.50 22.13
CA LEU A 40 -6.02 16.07 21.10
C LEU A 40 -6.66 15.24 19.96
N ASP A 41 -7.75 14.52 20.26
CA ASP A 41 -8.53 13.74 19.32
C ASP A 41 -9.31 14.59 18.28
N GLU A 42 -9.79 15.79 18.63
CA GLU A 42 -10.50 16.70 17.72
C GLU A 42 -9.55 17.43 16.78
N ILE A 43 -8.37 17.83 17.26
CA ILE A 43 -7.30 18.41 16.44
C ILE A 43 -6.79 17.36 15.44
N GLU A 44 -6.59 16.11 15.87
CA GLU A 44 -6.15 15.02 14.96
C GLU A 44 -7.23 14.72 13.90
N LYS A 45 -8.53 14.81 14.25
CA LYS A 45 -9.67 14.63 13.33
C LYS A 45 -9.78 15.75 12.29
N GLU A 46 -9.71 17.01 12.71
CA GLU A 46 -9.84 18.14 11.80
C GLU A 46 -8.64 18.21 10.83
N ALA A 47 -7.45 17.88 11.33
CA ALA A 47 -6.24 17.69 10.52
C ALA A 47 -6.40 16.53 9.52
N LEU A 48 -6.95 15.39 9.93
CA LEU A 48 -7.24 14.25 9.03
C LEU A 48 -8.25 14.61 7.94
N ALA A 49 -9.32 15.34 8.29
CA ALA A 49 -10.35 15.76 7.36
C ALA A 49 -9.82 16.77 6.33
N LYS A 50 -9.11 17.81 6.79
CA LYS A 50 -8.46 18.81 5.91
C LYS A 50 -7.35 18.19 5.05
N MET A 51 -6.57 17.23 5.59
CA MET A 51 -5.57 16.50 4.80
C MET A 51 -6.19 15.55 3.78
N SER A 52 -7.29 14.86 4.11
CA SER A 52 -7.98 13.98 3.15
C SER A 52 -8.50 14.73 1.92
N ALA A 53 -8.84 16.02 2.08
CA ALA A 53 -9.28 16.89 1.00
C ALA A 53 -8.11 17.43 0.15
N LYS A 54 -6.91 17.59 0.72
CA LYS A 54 -5.71 18.08 0.02
C LYS A 54 -4.95 16.98 -0.72
N TYR A 55 -5.04 15.73 -0.26
CA TYR A 55 -4.35 14.56 -0.82
C TYR A 55 -5.22 13.70 -1.77
N SER A 56 -6.42 14.15 -2.13
CA SER A 56 -7.24 13.48 -3.15
C SER A 56 -6.80 13.80 -4.59
N GLU A 57 -5.79 14.65 -4.78
CA GLU A 57 -5.17 14.84 -6.09
C GLU A 57 -4.26 13.64 -6.39
N GLU A 58 -4.54 12.93 -7.49
CA GLU A 58 -3.71 11.81 -7.93
C GLU A 58 -2.28 12.30 -8.20
N PRO A 59 -1.25 11.70 -7.58
CA PRO A 59 0.12 12.10 -7.78
C PRO A 59 0.51 11.90 -9.25
N LYS A 60 1.13 12.92 -9.87
CA LYS A 60 1.56 12.88 -11.28
C LYS A 60 3.05 12.60 -11.40
N GLY A 61 3.44 11.84 -12.43
CA GLY A 61 4.84 11.60 -12.81
C GLY A 61 5.64 10.76 -11.80
N PHE A 62 6.87 11.17 -11.49
CA PHE A 62 7.79 10.44 -10.59
C PHE A 62 7.27 10.27 -9.15
N ALA A 63 6.33 11.10 -8.71
CA ALA A 63 5.68 10.96 -7.41
C ALA A 63 4.96 9.59 -7.25
N ILE A 64 4.46 9.02 -8.35
CA ILE A 64 3.84 7.68 -8.37
C ILE A 64 4.87 6.60 -8.01
N VAL A 65 6.11 6.73 -8.50
CA VAL A 65 7.18 5.78 -8.22
C VAL A 65 7.52 5.79 -6.74
N PHE A 66 7.69 6.98 -6.15
CA PHE A 66 7.94 7.12 -4.71
C PHE A 66 6.78 6.60 -3.85
N GLN A 67 5.53 6.76 -4.30
CA GLN A 67 4.36 6.26 -3.59
C GLN A 67 4.27 4.72 -3.65
N LYS A 68 4.55 4.11 -4.81
CA LYS A 68 4.37 2.67 -5.01
C LYS A 68 5.56 1.82 -4.56
N HIS A 69 6.75 2.39 -4.50
CA HIS A 69 7.95 1.66 -4.10
C HIS A 69 7.94 1.35 -2.58
N LYS A 70 8.08 0.08 -2.20
CA LYS A 70 7.99 -0.39 -0.80
C LYS A 70 8.91 0.40 0.15
N LEU A 71 10.19 0.55 -0.19
CA LEU A 71 11.17 1.31 0.61
C LEU A 71 10.99 2.84 0.55
N LEU A 72 11.02 3.44 -0.66
CA LEU A 72 10.97 4.90 -0.82
C LEU A 72 9.68 5.51 -0.26
N SER A 73 8.56 4.77 -0.32
CA SER A 73 7.31 5.27 0.24
C SER A 73 7.42 5.57 1.73
N ILE A 74 8.21 4.80 2.50
CA ILE A 74 8.35 4.98 3.95
C ILE A 74 8.95 6.36 4.27
N PHE A 75 9.96 6.79 3.51
CA PHE A 75 10.69 8.02 3.76
C PHE A 75 10.03 9.24 3.08
N TYR A 76 9.67 9.09 1.81
CA TYR A 76 9.30 10.22 0.95
C TYR A 76 7.80 10.41 0.79
N TYR A 77 6.98 9.38 1.08
CA TYR A 77 5.53 9.48 0.93
C TYR A 77 4.83 9.57 2.28
N TYR A 78 4.16 10.70 2.51
CA TYR A 78 3.25 10.86 3.64
C TYR A 78 1.86 10.37 3.26
N ASN A 79 1.38 9.34 3.94
CA ASN A 79 0.01 8.85 3.79
C ASN A 79 -0.72 9.02 5.13
N PRO A 80 -1.76 9.86 5.22
CA PRO A 80 -2.52 10.02 6.46
C PRO A 80 -3.25 8.73 6.88
N PHE A 81 -3.57 7.84 5.92
CA PHE A 81 -4.24 6.56 6.16
C PHE A 81 -3.28 5.39 6.42
N GLN A 82 -1.99 5.57 6.13
CA GLN A 82 -0.99 4.52 6.37
C GLN A 82 0.28 5.11 6.99
N ARG A 83 0.35 5.02 8.32
CA ARG A 83 1.49 5.51 9.11
C ARG A 83 2.79 4.86 8.62
N ARG A 84 3.88 5.64 8.66
CA ARG A 84 5.23 5.16 8.28
C ARG A 84 5.62 3.92 9.07
N LEU A 85 5.28 3.86 10.37
CA LEU A 85 5.52 2.72 11.23
C LEU A 85 4.87 1.43 10.70
N THR A 86 3.63 1.49 10.24
CA THR A 86 2.94 0.32 9.66
C THR A 86 3.65 -0.19 8.41
N ARG A 87 4.09 0.73 7.54
CA ARG A 87 4.82 0.37 6.32
C ARG A 87 6.21 -0.21 6.62
N ALA A 88 6.92 0.37 7.57
CA ALA A 88 8.21 -0.13 8.04
C ALA A 88 8.07 -1.53 8.66
N THR A 89 7.11 -1.71 9.56
CA THR A 89 6.82 -3.01 10.18
C THR A 89 6.51 -4.08 9.13
N MET A 90 5.70 -3.75 8.11
CA MET A 90 5.42 -4.69 7.01
C MET A 90 6.67 -5.03 6.20
N LEU A 91 7.53 -4.05 5.90
CA LEU A 91 8.77 -4.29 5.19
C LEU A 91 9.71 -5.21 5.98
N PHE A 92 9.89 -4.95 7.27
CA PHE A 92 10.73 -5.79 8.14
C PHE A 92 10.14 -7.17 8.35
N LEU A 93 8.81 -7.29 8.49
CA LEU A 93 8.13 -8.58 8.60
C LEU A 93 8.39 -9.44 7.36
N VAL A 94 8.29 -8.87 6.17
CA VAL A 94 8.58 -9.58 4.90
C VAL A 94 10.05 -9.97 4.82
N PHE A 95 10.97 -9.05 5.10
CA PHE A 95 12.40 -9.33 5.04
C PHE A 95 12.81 -10.44 6.02
N LEU A 96 12.43 -10.34 7.29
CA LEU A 96 12.74 -11.35 8.30
C LEU A 96 12.02 -12.67 8.01
N GLY A 97 10.78 -12.62 7.54
CA GLY A 97 10.03 -13.82 7.14
C GLY A 97 10.69 -14.54 5.97
N GLN A 98 11.13 -13.83 4.93
CA GLN A 98 11.89 -14.41 3.82
C GLN A 98 13.16 -15.10 4.33
N MET A 99 13.96 -14.40 5.15
CA MET A 99 15.18 -14.96 5.72
C MET A 99 14.90 -16.22 6.55
N PHE A 100 13.84 -16.20 7.36
CA PHE A 100 13.41 -17.34 8.16
C PHE A 100 12.96 -18.53 7.31
N PHE A 101 12.04 -18.34 6.36
CA PHE A 101 11.49 -19.45 5.56
C PHE A 101 12.54 -20.05 4.64
N ILE A 102 13.40 -19.23 4.03
CA ILE A 102 14.52 -19.73 3.24
C ILE A 102 15.42 -20.59 4.14
N GLY A 103 15.74 -20.11 5.34
CA GLY A 103 16.54 -20.85 6.33
C GLY A 103 15.93 -22.20 6.70
N LEU A 104 14.61 -22.27 6.93
CA LEU A 104 13.92 -23.52 7.30
C LEU A 104 14.11 -24.67 6.30
N PHE A 105 14.28 -24.37 5.02
CA PHE A 105 14.41 -25.38 3.97
C PHE A 105 15.86 -25.76 3.66
N TYR A 106 16.84 -25.04 4.22
CA TYR A 106 18.23 -25.43 4.15
C TYR A 106 18.52 -26.54 5.15
N GLN A 107 19.11 -27.62 4.65
CA GLN A 107 19.72 -28.65 5.47
C GLN A 107 21.20 -28.34 5.59
N ASP A 108 21.75 -28.55 6.78
CA ASP A 108 23.18 -28.38 7.00
C ASP A 108 23.94 -29.50 6.29
N ASP A 109 24.35 -29.22 5.05
CA ASP A 109 25.27 -30.07 4.33
C ASP A 109 26.67 -29.77 4.87
N LYS A 110 27.27 -30.75 5.55
CA LYS A 110 28.61 -30.68 6.18
C LYS A 110 29.76 -30.55 5.17
N ASN A 111 29.50 -30.00 3.99
CA ASN A 111 30.52 -29.75 2.98
C ASN A 111 31.37 -28.57 3.43
N SER A 112 32.69 -28.78 3.42
CA SER A 112 33.70 -27.86 3.92
C SER A 112 33.58 -26.46 3.33
N ALA A 113 34.05 -25.47 4.09
CA ALA A 113 34.08 -24.06 3.70
C ALA A 113 34.79 -23.87 2.35
N ILE A 114 34.01 -23.50 1.34
CA ILE A 114 34.47 -22.95 0.07
C ILE A 114 34.04 -21.47 0.09
N GLY A 115 34.82 -20.57 -0.53
CA GLY A 115 34.54 -19.14 -0.49
C GLY A 115 33.13 -18.78 -0.97
N PHE A 116 32.62 -17.63 -0.51
CA PHE A 116 31.29 -17.13 -0.85
C PHE A 116 30.99 -17.15 -2.36
N TYR A 117 31.95 -16.73 -3.20
CA TYR A 117 31.79 -16.69 -4.65
C TYR A 117 31.64 -18.08 -5.27
N ASP A 118 32.39 -19.06 -4.78
CA ASP A 118 32.35 -20.42 -5.31
C ASP A 118 30.98 -21.07 -5.01
N LYS A 119 30.41 -20.78 -3.84
CA LYS A 119 29.06 -21.24 -3.48
C LYS A 119 27.95 -20.60 -4.31
N ILE A 120 28.14 -19.37 -4.79
CA ILE A 120 27.20 -18.76 -5.75
C ILE A 120 27.31 -19.44 -7.12
N LEU A 121 28.50 -19.85 -7.54
CA LEU A 121 28.66 -20.57 -8.82
C LEU A 121 28.08 -21.99 -8.76
N GLU A 122 28.05 -22.61 -7.60
CA GLU A 122 27.43 -23.92 -7.34
C GLU A 122 25.90 -23.86 -7.14
N TYR A 123 25.26 -22.72 -7.45
CA TYR A 123 23.83 -22.52 -7.24
C TYR A 123 22.98 -23.58 -7.94
N SER A 124 22.21 -24.34 -7.16
CA SER A 124 21.45 -25.47 -7.66
C SER A 124 19.99 -25.12 -7.98
N LEU A 125 19.34 -25.95 -8.78
CA LEU A 125 17.88 -25.84 -9.00
C LEU A 125 17.09 -26.00 -7.68
N ARG A 126 17.62 -26.78 -6.72
CA ARG A 126 17.01 -26.92 -5.39
C ARG A 126 16.99 -25.58 -4.66
N ASP A 127 18.08 -24.82 -4.69
CA ASP A 127 18.17 -23.49 -4.06
C ASP A 127 17.13 -22.53 -4.64
N PHE A 128 16.96 -22.55 -5.95
CA PHE A 128 15.93 -21.77 -6.64
C PHE A 128 14.51 -22.15 -6.18
N LEU A 129 14.21 -23.45 -6.05
CA LEU A 129 12.90 -23.91 -5.61
C LEU A 129 12.64 -23.54 -4.14
N VAL A 130 13.64 -23.66 -3.27
CA VAL A 130 13.57 -23.21 -1.87
C VAL A 130 13.23 -21.73 -1.79
N MET A 131 13.92 -20.91 -2.57
CA MET A 131 13.65 -19.48 -2.68
C MET A 131 12.21 -19.21 -3.15
N LEU A 132 11.74 -19.92 -4.19
CA LEU A 132 10.40 -19.74 -4.73
C LEU A 132 9.30 -20.12 -3.72
N TYR A 133 9.42 -21.29 -3.06
CA TYR A 133 8.43 -21.74 -2.08
C TYR A 133 8.38 -20.81 -0.86
N SER A 134 9.54 -20.35 -0.39
CA SER A 134 9.63 -19.40 0.72
C SER A 134 8.93 -18.08 0.39
N ASN A 135 9.10 -17.57 -0.84
CA ASN A 135 8.44 -16.35 -1.29
C ASN A 135 6.90 -16.52 -1.40
N ILE A 136 6.41 -17.68 -1.83
CA ILE A 136 4.97 -17.97 -1.87
C ILE A 136 4.37 -17.98 -0.46
N ILE A 137 5.02 -18.63 0.49
CA ILE A 137 4.58 -18.65 1.89
C ILE A 137 4.56 -17.23 2.46
N MET A 138 5.63 -16.46 2.22
CA MET A 138 5.70 -15.08 2.70
C MET A 138 4.64 -14.18 2.07
N LEU A 139 4.29 -14.38 0.80
CA LEU A 139 3.21 -13.66 0.14
C LEU A 139 1.86 -13.87 0.87
N ILE A 140 1.57 -15.10 1.29
CA ILE A 140 0.35 -15.41 2.05
C ILE A 140 0.35 -14.66 3.39
N ILE A 141 1.48 -14.66 4.10
CA ILE A 141 1.63 -13.96 5.38
C ILE A 141 1.54 -12.43 5.20
N GLU A 142 2.11 -11.89 4.11
CA GLU A 142 1.97 -10.46 3.74
C GLU A 142 0.50 -10.11 3.54
N VAL A 143 -0.25 -10.93 2.80
CA VAL A 143 -1.70 -10.72 2.56
C VAL A 143 -2.49 -10.74 3.86
N ILE A 144 -2.24 -11.71 4.75
CA ILE A 144 -2.89 -11.79 6.06
C ILE A 144 -2.57 -10.55 6.91
N SER A 145 -1.30 -10.16 6.95
CA SER A 145 -0.86 -9.00 7.73
C SER A 145 -1.44 -7.69 7.19
N LEU A 146 -1.50 -7.53 5.87
CA LEU A 146 -2.17 -6.40 5.21
C LEU A 146 -3.66 -6.36 5.53
N PHE A 147 -4.33 -7.52 5.59
CA PHE A 147 -5.74 -7.60 5.96
C PHE A 147 -5.97 -7.12 7.40
N LEU A 148 -5.14 -7.55 8.35
CA LEU A 148 -5.21 -7.13 9.75
C LEU A 148 -4.92 -5.63 9.94
N LEU A 149 -4.00 -5.10 9.14
CA LEU A 149 -3.60 -3.69 9.18
C LEU A 149 -4.46 -2.78 8.29
N LYS A 150 -5.47 -3.33 7.59
CA LYS A 150 -6.32 -2.56 6.69
C LYS A 150 -7.23 -1.62 7.48
N GLU A 151 -7.00 -0.32 7.33
CA GLU A 151 -7.89 0.69 7.89
C GLU A 151 -9.13 0.85 7.02
N LYS A 152 -10.32 0.95 7.64
CA LYS A 152 -11.55 1.27 6.92
C LYS A 152 -11.60 2.77 6.67
N GLU A 153 -11.77 3.17 5.41
CA GLU A 153 -11.88 4.58 5.02
C GLU A 153 -13.13 5.22 5.63
N ILE A 154 -12.96 6.45 6.15
CA ILE A 154 -14.04 7.28 6.66
C ILE A 154 -14.55 8.11 5.48
N ASN A 155 -15.81 7.90 5.08
CA ASN A 155 -16.41 8.62 3.97
C ASN A 155 -16.96 9.97 4.46
N LYS A 156 -16.82 11.04 3.65
CA LYS A 156 -17.34 12.39 3.94
C LYS A 156 -18.87 12.43 4.16
N LYS A 157 -19.60 11.41 3.72
CA LYS A 157 -21.05 11.28 3.92
C LYS A 157 -21.47 10.65 5.26
N MET A 158 -20.51 10.17 6.07
CA MET A 158 -20.81 9.53 7.36
C MET A 158 -21.14 10.56 8.43
N THR A 159 -22.02 10.20 9.36
CA THR A 159 -22.30 11.03 10.53
C THR A 159 -21.10 11.04 11.49
N LEU A 160 -20.96 12.10 12.30
CA LEU A 160 -19.86 12.26 13.27
C LEU A 160 -19.74 11.06 14.22
N GLN A 161 -20.87 10.55 14.70
CA GLN A 161 -20.91 9.38 15.60
C GLN A 161 -20.46 8.08 14.93
N GLU A 162 -20.76 7.89 13.64
CA GLU A 162 -20.31 6.72 12.87
C GLU A 162 -18.82 6.79 12.57
N ALA A 163 -18.32 7.98 12.23
CA ALA A 163 -16.89 8.22 11.99
C ALA A 163 -16.06 7.88 13.24
N GLU A 164 -16.53 8.25 14.44
CA GLU A 164 -15.85 7.91 15.70
C GLU A 164 -15.79 6.42 15.98
N LYS A 165 -16.91 5.70 15.78
CA LYS A 165 -16.95 4.24 15.97
C LYS A 165 -15.95 3.54 15.04
N ILE A 166 -15.86 3.98 13.79
CA ILE A 166 -14.91 3.45 12.81
C ILE A 166 -13.47 3.79 13.19
N ALA A 167 -13.20 5.03 13.61
CA ALA A 167 -11.87 5.46 14.03
C ALA A 167 -11.35 4.66 15.23
N LYS A 168 -12.19 4.47 16.27
CA LYS A 168 -11.86 3.64 17.44
C LYS A 168 -11.56 2.21 17.02
N ARG A 169 -12.41 1.62 16.17
CA ARG A 169 -12.20 0.26 15.64
C ARG A 169 -10.88 0.14 14.88
N ASN A 170 -10.59 1.08 13.97
CA ASN A 170 -9.33 1.09 13.22
C ASN A 170 -8.12 1.16 14.15
N LYS A 171 -8.19 1.95 15.24
CA LYS A 171 -7.12 2.03 16.26
C LYS A 171 -6.85 0.68 16.91
N TYR A 172 -7.89 -0.05 17.33
CA TYR A 172 -7.74 -1.38 17.94
C TYR A 172 -7.23 -2.43 16.96
N PHE A 173 -7.82 -2.52 15.76
CA PHE A 173 -7.37 -3.46 14.74
C PHE A 173 -5.92 -3.21 14.33
N ARG A 174 -5.51 -1.94 14.20
CA ARG A 174 -4.13 -1.59 13.93
C ARG A 174 -3.20 -2.00 15.07
N ALA A 175 -3.57 -1.75 16.32
CA ALA A 175 -2.76 -2.16 17.46
C ALA A 175 -2.61 -3.69 17.52
N ALA A 176 -3.69 -4.44 17.29
CA ALA A 176 -3.66 -5.89 17.21
C ALA A 176 -2.80 -6.40 16.04
N GLY A 177 -2.95 -5.81 14.85
CA GLY A 177 -2.16 -6.17 13.67
C GLY A 177 -0.67 -5.88 13.85
N LEU A 178 -0.32 -4.72 14.42
CA LEU A 178 1.07 -4.39 14.74
C LEU A 178 1.64 -5.34 15.80
N GLY A 179 0.87 -5.64 16.85
CA GLY A 179 1.26 -6.61 17.87
C GLY A 179 1.53 -7.99 17.28
N PHE A 180 0.64 -8.48 16.41
CA PHE A 180 0.83 -9.73 15.68
C PHE A 180 2.12 -9.71 14.84
N SER A 181 2.34 -8.65 14.05
CA SER A 181 3.56 -8.52 13.24
C SER A 181 4.83 -8.48 14.10
N TRP A 182 4.81 -7.81 15.25
CA TRP A 182 5.96 -7.73 16.15
C TRP A 182 6.27 -9.06 16.82
N ILE A 183 5.26 -9.82 17.25
CA ILE A 183 5.44 -11.18 17.78
C ILE A 183 6.03 -12.08 16.70
N ALA A 184 5.50 -12.03 15.48
CA ALA A 184 6.04 -12.81 14.35
C ALA A 184 7.50 -12.44 14.04
N MET A 185 7.83 -11.15 13.98
CA MET A 185 9.21 -10.70 13.78
C MET A 185 10.14 -11.13 14.91
N GLY A 186 9.68 -11.10 16.17
CA GLY A 186 10.44 -11.61 17.32
C GLY A 186 10.75 -13.09 17.18
N TYR A 187 9.76 -13.90 16.79
CA TYR A 187 9.93 -15.33 16.53
C TYR A 187 10.89 -15.60 15.36
N PHE A 188 10.76 -14.85 14.26
CA PHE A 188 11.68 -14.96 13.12
C PHE A 188 13.10 -14.59 13.52
N SER A 189 13.29 -13.50 14.26
CA SER A 189 14.62 -13.05 14.69
C SER A 189 15.32 -14.08 15.58
N TRP A 190 14.57 -14.69 16.52
CA TRP A 190 15.07 -15.78 17.35
C TRP A 190 15.50 -16.98 16.50
N SER A 191 14.63 -17.41 15.58
CA SER A 191 14.90 -18.56 14.71
C SER A 191 16.08 -18.33 13.76
N ILE A 192 16.19 -17.13 13.18
CA ILE A 192 17.33 -16.71 12.35
C ILE A 192 18.63 -16.77 13.16
N SER A 193 18.60 -16.33 14.42
CA SER A 193 19.76 -16.43 15.30
C SER A 193 20.15 -17.89 15.53
N MET A 194 19.18 -18.78 15.72
CA MET A 194 19.44 -20.22 15.86
C MET A 194 20.01 -20.84 14.57
N PHE A 195 19.52 -20.45 13.39
CA PHE A 195 20.07 -20.90 12.11
C PHE A 195 21.52 -20.43 11.92
N ALA A 196 21.81 -19.17 12.22
CA ALA A 196 23.15 -18.60 12.11
C ALA A 196 24.17 -19.33 13.00
N LEU A 197 23.74 -19.93 14.12
CA LEU A 197 24.61 -20.70 15.01
C LEU A 197 24.83 -22.15 14.55
N HIS A 198 23.90 -22.73 13.78
CA HIS A 198 23.92 -24.15 13.42
C HIS A 198 24.31 -24.43 11.97
N PHE A 199 24.18 -23.45 11.08
CA PHE A 199 24.57 -23.62 9.69
C PHE A 199 26.09 -23.60 9.54
N SER A 200 26.59 -24.55 8.76
CA SER A 200 27.93 -24.47 8.17
C SER A 200 28.09 -23.19 7.36
N GLU A 201 29.34 -22.69 7.29
CA GLU A 201 29.68 -21.44 6.60
C GLU A 201 29.19 -21.40 5.14
N GLY A 202 29.35 -22.51 4.39
CA GLY A 202 28.86 -22.63 3.03
C GLY A 202 27.34 -22.51 2.91
N THR A 203 26.61 -23.16 3.82
CA THR A 203 25.14 -23.07 3.88
C THR A 203 24.69 -21.66 4.25
N SER A 204 25.36 -21.01 5.20
CA SER A 204 25.09 -19.62 5.57
C SER A 204 25.28 -18.66 4.40
N HIS A 205 26.32 -18.85 3.57
CA HIS A 205 26.57 -18.03 2.39
C HIS A 205 25.44 -18.12 1.35
N ILE A 206 25.02 -19.33 0.99
CA ILE A 206 23.92 -19.54 0.02
C ILE A 206 22.60 -19.00 0.60
N TRP A 207 22.35 -19.25 1.89
CA TRP A 207 21.17 -18.74 2.59
C TRP A 207 21.08 -17.21 2.57
N LEU A 208 22.18 -16.52 2.90
CA LEU A 208 22.25 -15.06 2.85
C LEU A 208 22.11 -14.52 1.42
N PHE A 209 22.75 -15.17 0.45
CA PHE A 209 22.63 -14.82 -0.96
C PHE A 209 21.17 -14.90 -1.43
N ASN A 210 20.49 -16.01 -1.15
CA ASN A 210 19.08 -16.20 -1.52
C ASN A 210 18.14 -15.24 -0.83
N THR A 211 18.41 -14.93 0.43
CA THR A 211 17.68 -13.90 1.16
C THR A 211 17.86 -12.53 0.50
N GLY A 212 19.10 -12.17 0.16
CA GLY A 212 19.42 -10.89 -0.49
C GLY A 212 18.78 -10.77 -1.88
N VAL A 213 18.93 -11.79 -2.73
CA VAL A 213 18.31 -11.83 -4.06
C VAL A 213 16.80 -11.76 -3.95
N SER A 214 16.18 -12.52 -3.05
CA SER A 214 14.72 -12.47 -2.82
C SER A 214 14.26 -11.09 -2.39
N PHE A 215 14.99 -10.44 -1.50
CA PHE A 215 14.64 -9.11 -1.01
C PHE A 215 14.78 -8.04 -2.09
N ILE A 216 15.88 -8.05 -2.85
CA ILE A 216 16.08 -7.14 -3.99
C ILE A 216 14.98 -7.36 -5.03
N PHE A 217 14.65 -8.63 -5.32
CA PHE A 217 13.60 -8.96 -6.25
C PHE A 217 12.24 -8.47 -5.75
N ASP A 218 11.95 -8.61 -4.45
CA ASP A 218 10.71 -8.11 -3.85
C ASP A 218 10.63 -6.57 -3.87
N LEU A 219 11.75 -5.88 -3.65
CA LEU A 219 11.79 -4.42 -3.69
C LEU A 219 11.56 -3.87 -5.11
N LEU A 220 12.19 -4.49 -6.11
CA LEU A 220 12.22 -3.98 -7.48
C LEU A 220 11.06 -4.48 -8.34
N PHE A 221 10.72 -5.77 -8.22
CA PHE A 221 9.83 -6.44 -9.18
C PHE A 221 8.44 -6.74 -8.64
N THR A 222 8.19 -6.65 -7.32
CA THR A 222 6.85 -6.96 -6.78
C THR A 222 5.76 -6.06 -7.30
N SER A 223 6.06 -4.80 -7.63
CA SER A 223 5.10 -3.92 -8.32
C SER A 223 4.77 -4.40 -9.73
N ILE A 224 5.75 -4.93 -10.47
CA ILE A 224 5.57 -5.46 -11.83
C ILE A 224 4.84 -6.81 -11.78
N ILE A 225 5.22 -7.69 -10.86
CA ILE A 225 4.60 -9.02 -10.68
C ILE A 225 3.16 -8.89 -10.21
N LYS A 226 2.86 -8.01 -9.25
CA LYS A 226 1.47 -7.73 -8.84
C LYS A 226 0.65 -7.23 -10.03
N LEU A 227 1.22 -6.37 -10.87
CA LEU A 227 0.55 -5.89 -12.10
C LEU A 227 0.29 -7.02 -13.11
N MET A 228 1.28 -7.89 -13.35
CA MET A 228 1.10 -9.06 -14.23
C MET A 228 0.09 -10.06 -13.67
N LEU A 229 0.11 -10.31 -12.36
CA LEU A 229 -0.83 -11.21 -11.70
C LEU A 229 -2.26 -10.65 -11.77
N TYR A 230 -2.46 -9.35 -11.52
CA TYR A 230 -3.76 -8.71 -11.70
C TYR A 230 -4.23 -8.77 -13.16
N ALA A 231 -3.35 -8.50 -14.12
CA ALA A 231 -3.68 -8.62 -15.54
C ALA A 231 -4.08 -10.06 -15.91
N PHE A 232 -3.37 -11.06 -15.39
CA PHE A 232 -3.68 -12.48 -15.61
C PHE A 232 -5.04 -12.87 -15.00
N VAL A 233 -5.31 -12.48 -13.75
CA VAL A 233 -6.59 -12.78 -13.09
C VAL A 233 -7.75 -12.09 -13.81
N ILE A 234 -7.59 -10.81 -14.18
CA ILE A 234 -8.60 -10.09 -14.97
C ILE A 234 -8.82 -10.77 -16.32
N ALA A 235 -7.77 -11.19 -17.01
CA ALA A 235 -7.88 -11.91 -18.28
C ALA A 235 -8.68 -13.21 -18.11
N LYS A 236 -8.42 -13.98 -17.04
CA LYS A 236 -9.17 -15.21 -16.74
C LYS A 236 -10.63 -14.95 -16.38
N ILE A 237 -10.92 -13.89 -15.64
CA ILE A 237 -12.29 -13.48 -15.32
C ILE A 237 -13.03 -13.10 -16.62
N ILE A 238 -12.40 -12.31 -17.51
CA ILE A 238 -12.98 -11.94 -18.80
C ILE A 238 -13.22 -13.18 -19.67
N GLU A 239 -12.26 -14.11 -19.73
CA GLU A 239 -12.40 -15.38 -20.45
C GLU A 239 -13.59 -16.20 -19.93
N TYR A 240 -13.75 -16.28 -18.60
CA TYR A 240 -14.87 -16.94 -17.96
C TYR A 240 -16.22 -16.29 -18.31
N PHE A 241 -16.31 -14.96 -18.24
CA PHE A 241 -17.54 -14.24 -18.62
C PHE A 241 -17.86 -14.39 -20.12
N LYS A 242 -16.86 -14.37 -21.00
CA LYS A 242 -17.03 -14.62 -22.44
C LYS A 242 -17.57 -16.04 -22.69
N LYS A 243 -17.00 -17.05 -22.04
CA LYS A 243 -17.49 -18.44 -22.12
C LYS A 243 -18.93 -18.57 -21.64
N ARG A 244 -19.27 -17.95 -20.50
CA ARG A 244 -20.63 -17.97 -19.96
C ARG A 244 -21.65 -17.24 -20.86
N LYS A 245 -21.24 -16.14 -21.51
CA LYS A 245 -22.10 -15.44 -22.48
C LYS A 245 -22.35 -16.29 -23.72
N LEU A 246 -21.30 -16.92 -24.26
CA LEU A 246 -21.40 -17.81 -25.43
C LEU A 246 -22.30 -19.02 -25.14
N GLN A 247 -22.19 -19.64 -23.96
CA GLN A 247 -23.07 -20.73 -23.54
C GLN A 247 -24.54 -20.31 -23.49
N LYS A 248 -24.85 -19.13 -22.91
CA LYS A 248 -26.22 -18.60 -22.91
C LYS A 248 -26.76 -18.32 -24.32
N GLU A 249 -25.93 -17.82 -25.22
CA GLU A 249 -26.32 -17.58 -26.62
C GLU A 249 -26.58 -18.89 -27.38
N LEU A 250 -25.83 -19.96 -27.06
CA LEU A 250 -26.09 -21.30 -27.61
C LEU A 250 -27.36 -21.92 -27.04
N GLU A 251 -27.57 -21.85 -25.73
CA GLU A 251 -28.80 -22.31 -25.07
C GLU A 251 -30.04 -21.60 -25.66
N MET A 252 -29.98 -20.28 -25.87
CA MET A 252 -31.07 -19.52 -26.50
C MET A 252 -31.32 -19.90 -27.97
N ARG A 253 -30.30 -20.36 -28.70
CA ARG A 253 -30.45 -20.84 -30.08
C ARG A 253 -31.01 -22.25 -30.15
N GLU A 254 -30.62 -23.11 -29.21
CA GLU A 254 -31.14 -24.48 -29.10
C GLU A 254 -32.56 -24.51 -28.55
N SER A 255 -32.93 -23.56 -27.68
CA SER A 255 -34.31 -23.39 -27.20
C SER A 255 -35.22 -22.63 -28.17
N TYR A 256 -34.70 -22.13 -29.29
CA TYR A 256 -35.50 -21.46 -30.31
C TYR A 256 -36.09 -22.53 -31.23
N ASP A 257 -37.27 -23.01 -30.89
CA ASP A 257 -38.02 -23.92 -31.74
C ASP A 257 -38.63 -23.13 -32.92
N PRO A 258 -38.24 -23.40 -34.18
CA PRO A 258 -38.80 -22.71 -35.33
C PRO A 258 -40.31 -22.95 -35.52
N GLU A 259 -40.91 -23.95 -34.85
CA GLU A 259 -42.36 -24.21 -34.91
C GLU A 259 -43.19 -23.13 -34.19
N ASP A 260 -42.70 -22.60 -33.06
CA ASP A 260 -43.38 -21.52 -32.29
C ASP A 260 -43.48 -20.18 -33.07
N ALA A 261 -42.58 -19.95 -34.03
CA ALA A 261 -42.61 -18.76 -34.88
C ALA A 261 -43.68 -18.84 -35.99
N SER A 262 -44.21 -20.02 -36.26
CA SER A 262 -45.21 -20.26 -37.31
C SER A 262 -46.66 -20.15 -36.80
N GLU A 263 -46.90 -20.34 -35.51
CA GLU A 263 -48.24 -20.25 -34.89
C GLU A 263 -48.76 -18.81 -34.76
N ASN A 264 -47.88 -17.80 -34.76
CA ASN A 264 -48.26 -16.38 -34.73
C ASN A 264 -48.53 -15.75 -36.11
N ARG A 265 -48.66 -16.57 -37.17
CA ARG A 265 -49.05 -16.13 -38.53
C ARG A 265 -50.38 -16.76 -38.96
N ILE A 266 -51.42 -16.60 -38.16
CA ILE A 266 -52.82 -16.80 -38.58
C ILE A 266 -53.64 -15.61 -38.11
#